data_AF-A0A7W7MIM7-F1
#
_entry.id   AF-A0A7W7MIM7-F1
#
_cell.length_a   1.000
_cell.length_b   1.000
_cell.length_c   1.000
_cell.angle_alpha   90.00
_cell.angle_beta   90.00
_cell.angle_gamma   90.00
#
_symmetry.space_group_name_H-M   'P 1'
#
loop_
_entity.id
_entity.type
_entity.pdbx_description
1 polymer ?
#
loop_
_entity_poly.entity_id
_entity_poly.type
_entity_poly.pdbx_seq_one_letter_code
_entity_poly.pdbx_strand_id
1 'polypeptide(L)'
;MSLAYRYLAVVGDGHDVKDPVTVLRVIDGSSVALQLNDDAAWVRSALLARIEAGETPYRLRSISPRAAARIRKRRERRINFKFFLLVRDDDPTDTPVGVLREWEPSGGSGLYAETYNREGEWTSSNVRLNIERGSNIWARIVPSDASTVHQIIESWNRRWKP
;
A
#
# COMPACT_ATOMS: atom_id res chain seq x y z
N MET A 1 -8.02 15.68 1.83
CA MET A 1 -6.72 16.32 1.57
C MET A 1 -5.74 15.20 1.27
N SER A 2 -5.31 15.04 0.02
CA SER A 2 -4.37 13.97 -0.34
C SER A 2 -2.98 14.34 0.20
N LEU A 3 -2.32 13.40 0.86
CA LEU A 3 -0.93 13.60 1.28
C LEU A 3 -0.06 13.49 0.02
N ALA A 4 0.59 14.58 -0.36
CA ALA A 4 1.61 14.53 -1.40
C ALA A 4 2.83 13.78 -0.85
N TYR A 5 3.36 12.84 -1.64
CA TYR A 5 4.53 12.06 -1.27
C TYR A 5 5.66 12.29 -2.27
N ARG A 6 6.86 12.53 -1.75
CA ARG A 6 8.11 12.33 -2.50
C ARG A 6 8.62 10.91 -2.33
N TYR A 7 9.10 10.31 -3.42
CA TYR A 7 9.61 8.94 -3.45
C TYR A 7 11.12 8.92 -3.65
N LEU A 8 11.82 8.13 -2.84
CA LEU A 8 13.27 8.00 -2.85
C LEU A 8 13.66 6.52 -2.98
N ALA A 9 14.53 6.20 -3.92
CA ALA A 9 15.25 4.93 -3.94
C ALA A 9 16.44 5.01 -2.97
N VAL A 10 16.57 3.99 -2.12
CA VAL A 10 17.75 3.76 -1.28
C VAL A 10 18.70 2.85 -2.04
N VAL A 11 19.88 3.37 -2.37
CA VAL A 11 20.87 2.71 -3.22
C VAL A 11 22.13 2.43 -2.41
N GLY A 12 22.57 1.17 -2.40
CA GLY A 12 23.82 0.73 -1.76
C GLY A 12 24.73 0.00 -2.76
N ASP A 13 25.77 -0.63 -2.24
CA ASP A 13 26.69 -1.41 -3.07
C ASP A 13 25.95 -2.55 -3.77
N GLY A 14 26.09 -2.64 -5.09
CA GLY A 14 25.40 -3.63 -5.92
C GLY A 14 23.95 -3.30 -6.31
N HIS A 15 23.41 -2.16 -5.87
CA HIS A 15 22.06 -1.72 -6.19
C HIS A 15 22.04 -0.46 -7.05
N ASP A 16 20.97 -0.24 -7.82
CA ASP A 16 20.72 0.98 -8.58
C ASP A 16 19.27 1.48 -8.38
N VAL A 17 18.85 2.52 -9.10
CA VAL A 17 17.48 3.06 -9.00
C VAL A 17 16.39 2.14 -9.58
N LYS A 18 16.76 1.16 -10.42
CA LYS A 18 15.84 0.17 -11.01
C LYS A 18 15.71 -1.07 -10.13
N ASP A 19 16.69 -1.33 -9.28
CA ASP A 19 16.70 -2.37 -8.27
C ASP A 19 17.29 -1.87 -6.94
N PRO A 20 16.60 -0.93 -6.26
CA PRO A 20 17.11 -0.37 -5.03
C PRO A 20 16.95 -1.34 -3.87
N VAL A 21 17.77 -1.15 -2.83
CA VAL A 21 17.65 -1.88 -1.55
C VAL A 21 16.22 -1.75 -1.02
N THR A 22 15.69 -0.53 -1.03
CA THR A 22 14.30 -0.25 -0.72
C THR A 22 13.86 1.08 -1.33
N VAL A 23 12.56 1.35 -1.26
CA VAL A 23 11.97 2.63 -1.58
C VAL A 23 11.46 3.26 -0.30
N LEU A 24 11.69 4.56 -0.14
CA LEU A 24 11.05 5.39 0.85
C LEU A 24 9.98 6.24 0.17
N ARG A 25 8.83 6.38 0.82
CA ARG A 25 7.88 7.46 0.54
C ARG A 25 7.87 8.39 1.75
N VAL A 26 8.00 9.68 1.51
CA VAL A 26 8.07 10.70 2.56
C VAL A 26 6.92 11.65 2.34
N ILE A 27 6.16 11.93 3.39
CA ILE A 27 5.06 12.90 3.32
C ILE A 27 5.67 14.29 3.11
N ASP A 28 5.23 15.00 2.09
CA ASP A 28 5.72 16.35 1.80
C ASP A 28 5.43 17.28 2.98
N GLY A 29 6.46 18.03 3.40
CA GLY A 29 6.39 18.88 4.60
C GLY A 29 6.48 18.12 5.93
N SER A 30 6.82 16.82 5.92
CA SER A 30 7.01 16.02 7.12
C SER A 30 8.35 15.29 7.13
N SER A 31 8.86 14.98 8.32
CA SER A 31 9.99 14.05 8.52
C SER A 31 9.56 12.58 8.54
N VAL A 32 8.24 12.31 8.44
CA VAL A 32 7.73 10.93 8.47
C VAL A 32 8.05 10.23 7.15
N ALA A 33 8.98 9.28 7.21
CA ALA A 33 9.32 8.37 6.13
C ALA A 33 8.68 7.00 6.35
N LEU A 34 8.11 6.46 5.28
CA LEU A 34 7.64 5.09 5.21
C LEU A 34 8.54 4.32 4.24
N GLN A 35 9.06 3.18 4.69
CA GLN A 35 9.87 2.26 3.91
C GLN A 35 8.99 1.16 3.31
N LEU A 36 9.26 0.79 2.07
CA LEU A 36 8.72 -0.42 1.48
C LEU A 36 9.51 -1.62 2.03
N ASN A 37 8.87 -2.48 2.82
CA ASN A 37 9.51 -3.69 3.30
C ASN A 37 9.46 -4.81 2.22
N ASP A 38 10.00 -5.98 2.57
CA ASP A 38 10.05 -7.12 1.65
C ASP A 38 8.68 -7.74 1.40
N ASP A 39 7.75 -7.60 2.36
CA ASP A 39 6.34 -7.98 2.22
C ASP A 39 5.50 -6.98 1.42
N ALA A 40 6.14 -6.06 0.69
CA ALA A 40 5.49 -5.02 -0.12
C ALA A 40 4.55 -4.06 0.66
N ALA A 41 4.71 -3.96 1.98
CA ALA A 41 4.00 -3.05 2.86
C ALA A 41 4.81 -1.76 3.09
N TRP A 42 4.11 -0.64 3.26
CA TRP A 42 4.72 0.62 3.68
C TRP A 42 4.72 0.73 5.21
N VAL A 43 5.90 0.66 5.82
CA VAL A 43 6.09 0.69 7.27
C VAL A 43 6.86 1.93 7.70
N ARG A 44 6.58 2.47 8.90
CA ARG A 44 7.40 3.57 9.43
C ARG A 44 8.86 3.16 9.54
N SER A 45 9.76 4.04 9.15
CA SER A 45 11.19 3.75 9.17
C SER A 45 12.01 4.98 9.54
N ALA A 46 13.06 4.76 10.33
CA ALA A 46 14.08 5.76 10.64
C ALA A 46 15.18 5.81 9.55
N LEU A 47 15.11 4.97 8.52
CA LEU A 47 16.19 4.82 7.52
C LEU A 47 16.52 6.15 6.80
N LEU A 48 15.53 7.00 6.54
CA LEU A 48 15.78 8.33 5.98
C LEU A 48 16.74 9.14 6.85
N ALA A 49 16.40 9.29 8.13
CA ALA A 49 17.18 10.06 9.09
C ALA A 49 18.59 9.47 9.29
N ARG A 50 18.72 8.14 9.32
CA ARG A 50 20.01 7.46 9.45
C ARG A 50 20.92 7.67 8.25
N ILE A 51 20.36 7.71 7.03
CA ILE A 51 21.13 8.02 5.82
C ILE A 51 21.55 9.49 5.83
N GLU A 52 20.63 10.40 6.16
CA GLU A 52 20.91 11.84 6.22
C GLU A 52 21.95 12.17 7.31
N ALA A 53 21.97 11.43 8.42
CA ALA A 53 22.97 11.53 9.48
C ALA A 53 24.32 10.84 9.16
N GLY A 54 24.43 10.16 8.01
CA GLY A 54 25.66 9.46 7.61
C GLY A 54 25.94 8.16 8.36
N GLU A 55 24.97 7.60 9.08
CA GLU A 55 25.14 6.35 9.84
C GLU A 55 25.17 5.09 8.95
N THR A 56 24.78 5.23 7.68
CA THR A 56 24.75 4.12 6.72
C THR A 56 25.37 4.58 5.39
N PRO A 57 26.04 3.68 4.65
CA PRO A 57 26.71 4.03 3.39
C PRO A 57 25.73 4.20 2.21
N TYR A 58 24.42 4.13 2.44
CA TYR A 58 23.42 4.21 1.39
C TYR A 58 23.25 5.63 0.87
N ARG A 59 22.83 5.73 -0.40
CA ARG A 59 22.55 7.00 -1.08
C ARG A 59 21.06 7.09 -1.41
N LEU A 60 20.52 8.30 -1.28
CA LEU A 60 19.15 8.60 -1.68
C LEU A 60 19.13 9.11 -3.11
N ARG A 61 18.20 8.58 -3.91
CA ARG A 61 17.95 9.03 -5.28
C ARG A 61 16.46 9.24 -5.47
N SER A 62 16.06 10.44 -5.89
CA SER A 62 14.66 10.72 -6.20
C SER A 62 14.17 9.83 -7.34
N ILE A 63 12.98 9.27 -7.18
CA ILE A 63 12.31 8.48 -8.22
C ILE A 63 10.89 8.98 -8.40
N SER A 64 10.32 8.73 -9.59
CA SER A 64 8.92 9.08 -9.84
C SER A 64 7.97 8.15 -9.09
N PRO A 65 6.72 8.59 -8.79
CA PRO A 65 5.69 7.72 -8.22
C PRO A 65 5.46 6.45 -9.07
N ARG A 66 5.54 6.58 -10.41
CA ARG A 66 5.44 5.43 -11.33
C ARG A 66 6.58 4.43 -11.18
N ALA A 67 7.80 4.90 -10.93
CA ALA A 67 8.94 4.02 -10.67
C ALA A 67 8.78 3.29 -9.32
N ALA A 68 8.37 3.99 -8.28
CA ALA A 68 8.06 3.40 -6.97
C ALA A 68 6.96 2.33 -7.07
N ALA A 69 5.86 2.64 -7.76
CA ALA A 69 4.75 1.71 -7.99
C ALA A 69 5.21 0.45 -8.75
N ARG A 70 6.10 0.58 -9.73
CA ARG A 70 6.67 -0.56 -10.46
C ARG A 70 7.54 -1.45 -9.56
N ILE A 71 8.37 -0.86 -8.69
CA ILE A 71 9.20 -1.61 -7.72
C ILE A 71 8.31 -2.35 -6.74
N ARG A 72 7.29 -1.67 -6.20
CA ARG A 72 6.27 -2.29 -5.34
C ARG A 72 5.60 -3.47 -6.04
N LYS A 73 5.08 -3.27 -7.25
CA LYS A 73 4.44 -4.34 -8.04
C LYS A 73 5.35 -5.55 -8.28
N ARG A 74 6.68 -5.34 -8.37
CA ARG A 74 7.64 -6.45 -8.48
C ARG A 74 7.68 -7.29 -7.19
N ARG A 75 7.69 -6.64 -6.01
CA ARG A 75 7.66 -7.33 -4.70
C ARG A 75 6.34 -8.05 -4.47
N GLU A 76 5.23 -7.41 -4.84
CA GLU A 76 3.87 -7.97 -4.72
C GLU A 76 3.68 -9.30 -5.47
N ARG A 77 4.50 -9.62 -6.49
CA ARG A 77 4.42 -10.90 -7.23
C ARG A 77 4.62 -12.13 -6.36
N ARG A 78 5.26 -11.99 -5.20
CA ARG A 78 5.53 -13.09 -4.26
C ARG A 78 4.51 -13.14 -3.12
N ILE A 79 3.55 -12.22 -3.10
CA ILE A 79 2.59 -12.08 -2.01
C ILE A 79 1.30 -12.80 -2.38
N ASN A 80 0.83 -13.65 -1.47
CA ASN A 80 -0.48 -14.29 -1.59
C ASN A 80 -1.55 -13.39 -0.94
N PHE A 81 -2.20 -12.57 -1.75
CA PHE A 81 -3.27 -11.69 -1.27
C PHE A 81 -4.60 -12.42 -1.12
N LYS A 82 -5.27 -12.20 0.01
CA LYS A 82 -6.69 -12.47 0.20
C LYS A 82 -7.46 -11.20 -0.18
N PHE A 83 -8.46 -11.32 -1.04
CA PHE A 83 -9.22 -10.20 -1.56
C PHE A 83 -10.64 -10.18 -1.03
N PHE A 84 -11.16 -8.98 -0.82
CA PHE A 84 -12.46 -8.75 -0.24
C PHE A 84 -13.12 -7.51 -0.84
N LEU A 85 -14.44 -7.56 -0.96
CA LEU A 85 -15.27 -6.39 -1.25
C LEU A 85 -15.81 -5.84 0.07
N LEU A 86 -15.75 -4.52 0.20
CA LEU A 86 -16.47 -3.80 1.22
C LEU A 86 -17.83 -3.43 0.63
N VAL A 87 -18.88 -3.91 1.27
CA VAL A 87 -20.28 -3.72 0.85
C VAL A 87 -21.02 -3.03 2.00
N ARG A 88 -21.93 -2.11 1.71
CA ARG A 88 -22.70 -1.48 2.78
C ARG A 88 -23.57 -2.51 3.49
N ASP A 89 -23.66 -2.42 4.80
CA ASP A 89 -24.39 -3.42 5.59
C ASP A 89 -25.89 -3.44 5.28
N ASP A 90 -26.44 -2.30 4.89
CA ASP A 90 -27.84 -2.10 4.51
C ASP A 90 -28.13 -2.33 3.01
N ASP A 91 -27.13 -2.69 2.20
CA ASP A 91 -27.29 -2.88 0.77
C ASP A 91 -27.57 -4.36 0.42
N PRO A 92 -28.80 -4.69 -0.04
CA PRO A 92 -29.18 -6.06 -0.41
C PRO A 92 -28.64 -6.48 -1.79
N THR A 93 -28.03 -5.55 -2.55
CA THR A 93 -27.52 -5.81 -3.91
C THR A 93 -26.03 -6.17 -3.93
N ASP A 94 -25.39 -6.18 -2.77
CA ASP A 94 -23.96 -6.40 -2.61
C ASP A 94 -23.09 -5.42 -3.43
N THR A 95 -23.55 -4.19 -3.65
CA THR A 95 -22.80 -3.22 -4.45
C THR A 95 -21.49 -2.85 -3.74
N PRO A 96 -20.32 -3.08 -4.37
CA PRO A 96 -19.04 -2.78 -3.75
C PRO A 96 -18.84 -1.28 -3.58
N VAL A 97 -18.53 -0.87 -2.35
CA VAL A 97 -18.17 0.51 -1.99
C VAL A 97 -16.68 0.67 -1.67
N GLY A 98 -15.96 -0.45 -1.57
CA GLY A 98 -14.51 -0.48 -1.40
C GLY A 98 -13.95 -1.86 -1.73
N VAL A 99 -12.64 -1.92 -1.90
CA VAL A 99 -11.89 -3.17 -2.02
C VAL A 99 -10.88 -3.20 -0.90
N LEU A 100 -10.77 -4.36 -0.25
CA LEU A 100 -9.78 -4.67 0.76
C LEU A 100 -8.90 -5.82 0.23
N ARG A 101 -7.59 -5.70 0.43
CA ARG A 101 -6.65 -6.82 0.29
C ARG A 101 -5.90 -7.03 1.59
N GLU A 102 -5.64 -8.29 1.91
CA GLU A 102 -4.96 -8.69 3.13
C GLU A 102 -3.89 -9.73 2.81
N TRP A 103 -2.81 -9.72 3.57
CA TRP A 103 -1.76 -10.74 3.46
C TRP A 103 -1.00 -10.88 4.78
N GLU A 104 -0.42 -12.05 4.97
CA GLU A 104 0.38 -12.36 6.15
C GLU A 104 1.83 -11.92 5.91
N PRO A 105 2.45 -11.17 6.85
CA PRO A 105 3.86 -10.85 6.77
C PRO A 105 4.71 -12.11 6.91
N SER A 106 5.84 -12.15 6.22
CA SER A 106 6.80 -13.26 6.33
C SER A 106 7.30 -13.49 7.76
N GLY A 107 7.33 -12.44 8.60
CA GLY A 107 7.75 -12.50 10.00
C GLY A 107 6.64 -12.80 11.02
N GLY A 108 5.39 -13.03 10.61
CA GLY A 108 4.28 -13.39 11.53
C GLY A 108 3.76 -12.26 12.43
N SER A 109 4.09 -10.99 12.15
CA SER A 109 3.77 -9.81 12.96
C SER A 109 2.32 -9.32 12.89
N GLY A 110 1.39 -10.15 12.41
CA GLY A 110 -0.03 -9.80 12.22
C GLY A 110 -0.35 -9.33 10.79
N LEU A 111 -1.62 -9.49 10.39
CA LEU A 111 -2.06 -9.26 9.02
C LEU A 111 -1.80 -7.82 8.54
N TYR A 112 -1.21 -7.69 7.35
CA TYR A 112 -1.27 -6.45 6.60
C TYR A 112 -2.62 -6.35 5.89
N ALA A 113 -3.18 -5.15 5.87
CA ALA A 113 -4.46 -4.85 5.25
C ALA A 113 -4.41 -3.50 4.55
N GLU A 114 -4.94 -3.43 3.33
CA GLU A 114 -5.03 -2.20 2.56
C GLU A 114 -6.35 -2.07 1.83
N THR A 115 -6.84 -0.83 1.70
CA THR A 115 -8.01 -0.50 0.88
C THR A 115 -7.61 0.28 -0.37
N TYR A 116 -8.32 0.06 -1.46
CA TYR A 116 -8.13 0.82 -2.70
C TYR A 116 -8.94 2.13 -2.65
N ASN A 117 -8.27 3.27 -2.81
CA ASN A 117 -8.89 4.60 -2.71
C ASN A 117 -9.24 5.20 -4.08
N ARG A 118 -9.89 6.38 -4.07
CA ARG A 118 -10.31 7.08 -5.29
C ARG A 118 -9.17 7.64 -6.12
N GLU A 119 -8.02 7.90 -5.48
CA GLU A 119 -6.79 8.29 -6.18
C GLU A 119 -6.17 7.13 -6.99
N GLY A 120 -6.66 5.91 -6.77
CA GLY A 120 -6.19 4.70 -7.41
C GLY A 120 -4.93 4.13 -6.74
N GLU A 121 -4.82 4.29 -5.43
CA GLU A 121 -3.74 3.82 -4.60
C GLU A 121 -4.25 2.85 -3.51
N TRP A 122 -3.38 1.94 -3.10
CA TRP A 122 -3.60 1.11 -1.92
C TRP A 122 -3.10 1.83 -0.67
N THR A 123 -3.98 1.98 0.32
CA THR A 123 -3.68 2.63 1.61
C THR A 123 -3.86 1.65 2.76
N SER A 124 -2.97 1.72 3.75
CA SER A 124 -3.08 0.92 4.98
C SER A 124 -4.48 1.07 5.58
N SER A 125 -5.08 -0.04 5.98
CA SER A 125 -6.45 -0.06 6.47
C SER A 125 -6.59 -0.93 7.70
N ASN A 126 -7.41 -0.49 8.65
CA ASN A 126 -7.84 -1.27 9.82
C ASN A 126 -9.31 -1.70 9.69
N VAL A 127 -9.88 -1.68 8.48
CA VAL A 127 -11.33 -1.87 8.28
C VAL A 127 -11.84 -3.19 8.83
N ARG A 128 -11.11 -4.30 8.67
CA ARG A 128 -11.47 -5.60 9.25
C ARG A 128 -11.55 -5.52 10.77
N LEU A 129 -10.50 -5.03 11.42
CA LEU A 129 -10.46 -4.87 12.88
C LEU A 129 -11.61 -3.98 13.36
N ASN A 130 -11.92 -2.91 12.62
CA ASN A 130 -13.02 -2.02 13.00
C ASN A 130 -14.39 -2.71 12.85
N ILE A 131 -14.59 -3.55 11.83
CA ILE A 131 -15.82 -4.34 11.65
C ILE A 131 -15.94 -5.41 12.75
N GLU A 132 -14.87 -6.17 13.00
CA GLU A 132 -14.83 -7.21 14.04
C GLU A 132 -15.08 -6.65 15.45
N ARG A 133 -14.64 -5.41 15.71
CA ARG A 133 -14.89 -4.67 16.96
C ARG A 133 -16.25 -3.95 16.98
N GLY A 134 -17.08 -4.09 15.95
CA GLY A 134 -18.37 -3.39 15.84
C GLY A 134 -18.26 -1.86 15.75
N SER A 135 -17.07 -1.33 15.49
CA SER A 135 -16.79 0.11 15.44
C SER A 135 -17.10 0.73 14.07
N ASN A 136 -17.46 -0.09 13.07
CA ASN A 136 -17.63 0.33 11.68
C ASN A 136 -18.77 -0.43 10.99
N ILE A 137 -19.97 -0.37 11.57
CA ILE A 137 -21.18 -1.11 11.15
C ILE A 137 -21.76 -0.69 9.79
N TRP A 138 -21.20 0.32 9.12
CA TRP A 138 -21.74 0.75 7.82
C TRP A 138 -21.35 -0.18 6.67
N ALA A 139 -20.38 -1.09 6.88
CA ALA A 139 -19.97 -2.05 5.86
C ALA A 139 -19.65 -3.43 6.43
N ARG A 140 -19.89 -4.45 5.61
CA ARG A 140 -19.46 -5.83 5.80
C ARG A 140 -18.39 -6.21 4.78
N ILE A 141 -17.64 -7.26 5.12
CA ILE A 141 -16.59 -7.83 4.27
C ILE A 141 -17.15 -9.06 3.54
N VAL A 142 -17.05 -9.05 2.21
CA VAL A 142 -17.43 -10.19 1.36
C VAL A 142 -16.18 -10.75 0.68
N PRO A 143 -15.81 -12.02 0.87
CA PRO A 143 -14.69 -12.64 0.15
C PRO A 143 -14.88 -12.53 -1.37
N SER A 144 -13.80 -12.27 -2.09
CA SER A 144 -13.83 -12.16 -3.55
C SER A 144 -12.52 -12.66 -4.16
N ASP A 145 -12.58 -13.13 -5.40
CA ASP A 145 -11.40 -13.54 -6.14
C ASP A 145 -10.67 -12.33 -6.74
N ALA A 146 -9.39 -12.52 -7.08
CA ALA A 146 -8.54 -11.47 -7.62
C ALA A 146 -9.04 -10.92 -8.96
N SER A 147 -9.69 -11.74 -9.80
CA SER A 147 -10.16 -11.31 -11.12
C SER A 147 -11.33 -10.33 -10.97
N THR A 148 -12.30 -10.67 -10.12
CA THR A 148 -13.44 -9.80 -9.80
C THR A 148 -12.97 -8.46 -9.23
N VAL A 149 -12.06 -8.50 -8.26
CA VAL A 149 -11.49 -7.27 -7.68
C VAL A 149 -10.75 -6.42 -8.71
N HIS A 150 -9.94 -7.01 -9.58
CA HIS A 150 -9.24 -6.25 -10.62
C HIS A 150 -10.20 -5.61 -11.63
N GLN A 151 -11.28 -6.30 -12.01
CA GLN A 151 -12.31 -5.72 -12.89
C GLN A 151 -13.01 -4.52 -12.24
N ILE A 152 -13.32 -4.61 -10.95
CA ILE A 152 -13.91 -3.49 -10.18
C ILE A 152 -12.95 -2.31 -10.15
N ILE A 153 -11.68 -2.55 -9.80
CA ILE A 153 -10.64 -1.51 -9.76
C ILE A 153 -10.48 -0.84 -11.14
N GLU A 154 -10.47 -1.63 -12.22
CA GLU A 154 -10.39 -1.09 -13.58
C GLU A 154 -11.62 -0.24 -13.93
N SER A 155 -12.82 -0.71 -13.60
CA SER A 155 -14.06 0.05 -13.78
C SER A 155 -14.04 1.37 -13.00
N TRP A 156 -13.57 1.34 -11.75
CA TRP A 156 -13.45 2.54 -10.94
C TRP A 156 -12.39 3.51 -11.47
N ASN A 157 -11.23 3.02 -11.90
CA ASN A 157 -10.21 3.86 -12.51
C ASN A 157 -10.73 4.58 -13.76
N ARG A 158 -11.50 3.89 -14.62
CA ARG A 158 -12.17 4.52 -15.78
C ARG A 158 -13.20 5.58 -15.39
N ARG A 159 -13.85 5.44 -14.24
CA ARG A 159 -14.87 6.37 -13.76
C ARG A 159 -14.28 7.58 -13.02
N TRP A 160 -13.20 7.38 -12.28
CA TRP A 160 -12.62 8.40 -11.38
C TRP A 160 -11.52 9.23 -12.03
N LYS A 161 -10.85 8.69 -13.05
CA LYS A 161 -9.77 9.38 -13.77
C LYS A 161 -10.32 9.80 -15.14
N PRO A 162 -10.73 11.07 -15.32
CA PRO A 162 -11.13 11.60 -16.62
C PRO A 162 -9.95 11.63 -17.61
#